data_AF-A0A081BKL6-F1
#
_entry.id   AF-A0A081BKL6-F1
#
_cell.length_a   1.000
_cell.length_b   1.000
_cell.length_c   1.000
_cell.angle_alpha   90.00
_cell.angle_beta   90.00
_cell.angle_gamma   90.00
#
_symmetry.space_group_name_H-M   'P 1'
#
loop_
_entity.id
_entity.type
_entity.pdbx_description
1 polymer ?
#
loop_
_entity_poly.entity_id
_entity_poly.type
_entity_poly.pdbx_seq_one_letter_code
_entity_poly.pdbx_strand_id
1 'polypeptide(L)' 'MKYVDININYRKEYLHRIAQAIFKDGQVERGRLDVIDEPDDEYSDFYFVITTDSDSFTFLGKEVDSITLANSIINPNRN' A
#
# COMPACT_ATOMS: atom_id res chain seq x y z
N MET A 1 -2.99 18.66 -19.52
CA MET A 1 -3.23 18.53 -18.07
C MET A 1 -2.00 17.86 -17.47
N LYS A 2 -1.33 18.51 -16.50
CA LYS A 2 -0.18 17.92 -15.78
C LYS A 2 -0.72 17.07 -14.64
N TYR A 3 -0.72 15.76 -14.81
CA TYR A 3 -1.10 14.85 -13.74
C TYR A 3 0.11 14.64 -12.83
N VAL A 4 -0.04 15.21 -11.63
CA VAL A 4 0.50 14.85 -10.31
C VAL A 4 1.65 13.85 -10.32
N ASP A 5 2.80 14.30 -9.78
CA ASP A 5 3.94 13.50 -9.32
C ASP A 5 3.53 12.42 -8.29
N ILE A 6 2.83 11.36 -8.72
CA ILE A 6 2.58 10.17 -7.89
C ILE A 6 3.79 9.20 -7.97
N ASN A 7 4.70 9.36 -8.93
CA ASN A 7 5.50 8.25 -9.48
C ASN A 7 6.93 8.00 -8.96
N ILE A 8 7.38 8.51 -7.80
CA ILE A 8 8.74 8.13 -7.31
C ILE A 8 8.82 7.82 -5.81
N ASN A 9 7.88 8.30 -4.99
CA ASN A 9 8.02 8.18 -3.54
C ASN A 9 7.28 6.99 -2.92
N TYR A 10 6.21 6.46 -3.53
CA TYR A 10 5.46 5.34 -2.95
C TYR A 10 6.34 4.11 -2.71
N ARG A 11 7.16 3.73 -3.69
CA ARG A 11 8.08 2.59 -3.55
C ARG A 11 9.11 2.82 -2.44
N LYS A 12 9.62 4.04 -2.27
CA LYS A 12 10.61 4.35 -1.23
C LYS A 12 9.99 4.46 0.17
N GLU A 13 8.77 4.98 0.25
CA GLU A 13 8.10 5.23 1.52
C GLU A 13 7.46 3.98 2.12
N TYR A 14 6.95 3.08 1.27
CA TYR A 14 6.12 1.94 1.68
C TYR A 14 6.82 0.58 1.60
N LEU A 15 7.83 0.40 0.73
CA LEU A 15 8.52 -0.89 0.61
C LEU A 15 9.19 -1.30 1.93
N HIS A 16 9.02 -2.57 2.28
CA HIS A 16 9.40 -3.23 3.52
C HIS A 16 8.83 -2.60 4.81
N ARG A 17 7.86 -1.69 4.71
CA ARG A 17 7.13 -1.17 5.86
C ARG A 17 5.92 -2.05 6.17
N ILE A 18 5.52 -2.06 7.44
CA ILE A 18 4.23 -2.62 7.84
C ILE A 18 3.15 -1.63 7.43
N ALA A 19 2.19 -2.09 6.65
CA ALA A 19 1.02 -1.34 6.21
C ALA A 19 -0.26 -2.13 6.49
N GLN A 20 -1.37 -1.40 6.51
CA GLN A 20 -2.72 -1.93 6.52
C GLN A 20 -3.42 -1.48 5.24
N ALA A 21 -3.90 -2.44 4.45
CA ALA A 21 -4.74 -2.22 3.27
C ALA A 21 -6.20 -2.47 3.64
N ILE A 22 -7.08 -1.53 3.31
CA ILE A 22 -8.53 -1.65 3.44
C ILE A 22 -9.10 -1.77 2.03
N PHE A 23 -9.76 -2.89 1.74
CA PHE A 23 -10.31 -3.21 0.43
C PHE A 23 -11.72 -2.64 0.26
N LYS A 24 -12.13 -2.43 -0.98
CA LYS A 24 -13.47 -1.89 -1.32
C LYS A 24 -14.61 -2.81 -0.93
N ASP A 25 -14.35 -4.10 -0.74
CA ASP A 25 -15.32 -5.08 -0.24
C ASP A 25 -15.39 -5.12 1.30
N GLY A 26 -14.58 -4.33 1.99
CA GLY A 26 -14.50 -4.25 3.45
C GLY A 26 -13.48 -5.19 4.08
N GLN A 27 -12.76 -6.02 3.31
CA GLN A 27 -11.64 -6.81 3.82
C GLN A 27 -10.53 -5.89 4.32
N VAL A 28 -9.79 -6.32 5.33
CA VAL A 28 -8.64 -5.58 5.87
C VAL A 28 -7.46 -6.53 6.01
N GLU A 29 -6.35 -6.20 5.35
CA GLU A 29 -5.11 -6.97 5.44
C GLU A 29 -3.99 -6.13 6.02
N ARG A 30 -3.18 -6.74 6.88
CA ARG A 30 -2.04 -6.08 7.52
C ARG A 30 -0.80 -6.93 7.40
N GLY A 31 0.27 -6.33 6.90
CA GLY A 31 1.57 -6.99 6.80
C GLY A 31 2.62 -6.09 6.19
N ARG A 32 3.76 -6.68 5.83
CA ARG A 32 4.86 -5.98 5.18
C ARG A 32 4.61 -5.84 3.69
N LEU A 33 4.71 -4.62 3.15
CA LEU A 33 4.68 -4.42 1.69
C LEU A 33 6.03 -4.82 1.09
N ASP A 34 6.09 -5.92 0.34
CA ASP A 34 7.35 -6.45 -0.20
C ASP A 34 7.56 -6.21 -1.69
N VAL A 35 6.48 -6.03 -2.45
CA VAL A 35 6.55 -5.69 -3.87
C VAL A 35 5.53 -4.60 -4.17
N ILE A 36 6.01 -3.59 -4.88
CA ILE A 36 5.20 -2.56 -5.50
C ILE A 36 5.67 -2.53 -6.95
N ASP A 37 4.81 -2.93 -7.87
CA ASP A 37 5.02 -2.77 -9.31
C ASP A 37 4.23 -1.54 -9.78
N GLU A 38 4.96 -0.60 -10.36
CA GLU A 38 4.40 0.64 -10.86
C GLU A 38 4.02 0.44 -12.33
N PRO A 39 2.81 0.84 -12.73
CA PRO A 39 2.38 0.66 -14.11
C PRO A 39 3.25 1.45 -15.10
N ASP A 40 3.61 0.82 -16.22
CA ASP A 40 4.39 1.45 -17.31
C ASP A 40 3.57 2.49 -18.10
N ASP A 41 2.24 2.48 -17.94
CA ASP A 41 1.30 3.38 -18.62
C ASP A 41 0.13 3.82 -17.70
N GLU A 42 -0.59 4.85 -18.13
CA GLU A 42 -1.71 5.44 -17.39
C GLU A 42 -2.97 4.56 -17.30
N TYR A 43 -3.01 3.45 -18.04
CA TYR A 43 -4.14 2.52 -18.08
C TYR A 43 -3.93 1.29 -17.19
N SER A 44 -2.70 1.08 -16.75
CA SER A 44 -2.29 -0.03 -15.90
C SER A 44 -2.40 0.35 -14.42
N ASP A 45 -2.71 -0.65 -13.59
CA ASP A 45 -2.93 -0.47 -12.17
C ASP A 45 -1.67 -0.85 -11.38
N PHE A 46 -1.52 -0.31 -10.18
CA PHE A 46 -0.44 -0.70 -9.28
C PHE A 46 -0.64 -2.14 -8.80
N TYR A 47 0.45 -2.88 -8.67
CA TYR A 47 0.45 -4.23 -8.10
C TYR A 47 1.17 -4.23 -6.76
N PHE A 48 0.52 -4.79 -5.74
CA PHE A 48 1.02 -4.83 -4.38
C PHE A 48 1.11 -6.26 -3.86
N VAL A 49 2.12 -6.52 -3.04
CA VAL A 49 2.25 -7.76 -2.26
C VAL A 49 2.40 -7.41 -0.79
N ILE A 50 1.48 -7.91 0.04
CA ILE A 50 1.57 -7.88 1.49
C ILE A 50 1.98 -9.27 1.99
N THR A 51 3.06 -9.33 2.77
CA THR A 51 3.55 -10.53 3.43
C THR A 51 3.29 -10.44 4.92
N THR A 52 2.66 -11.47 5.48
CA THR A 52 2.46 -11.67 6.92
C THR A 52 3.49 -12.68 7.45
N ASP A 53 3.39 -13.04 8.73
CA ASP A 53 4.28 -14.07 9.30
C ASP A 53 4.00 -15.48 8.75
N SER A 54 2.82 -15.72 8.17
CA SER A 54 2.39 -17.03 7.67
C SER A 54 2.18 -17.09 6.17
N ASP A 55 1.80 -15.98 5.53
CA ASP A 55 1.28 -15.99 4.15
C ASP A 55 1.68 -14.73 3.37
N SER A 56 1.55 -14.79 2.05
CA SER A 56 1.69 -13.63 1.15
C SER A 56 0.42 -13.45 0.34
N PHE A 57 -0.09 -12.24 0.27
CA PHE A 57 -1.29 -11.87 -0.46
C PHE A 57 -0.99 -10.79 -1.49
N THR A 58 -1.56 -10.92 -2.68
CA THR A 58 -1.31 -10.03 -3.81
C THR A 58 -2.60 -9.35 -4.26
N PHE A 59 -2.55 -8.06 -4.58
CA PHE A 59 -3.72 -7.29 -4.98
C PHE A 59 -3.37 -6.10 -5.87
N LEU A 60 -4.38 -5.63 -6.60
CA LEU A 60 -4.30 -4.46 -7.47
C LEU A 60 -4.75 -3.19 -6.73
N GLY A 61 -4.16 -2.05 -7.07
CA GLY A 61 -4.49 -0.76 -6.47
C GLY A 61 -5.98 -0.41 -6.54
N LYS A 62 -6.67 -0.75 -7.63
CA LYS A 62 -8.10 -0.53 -7.81
C LYS A 62 -8.99 -1.33 -6.88
N GLU A 63 -8.48 -2.41 -6.28
CA GLU A 63 -9.22 -3.25 -5.33
C GLU A 63 -9.19 -2.63 -3.93
N VAL A 64 -8.26 -1.71 -3.69
CA VAL A 64 -8.02 -1.08 -2.40
C VAL A 64 -8.75 0.25 -2.32
N ASP A 65 -9.36 0.50 -1.16
CA ASP A 65 -9.93 1.81 -0.81
C ASP A 65 -8.84 2.72 -0.21
N SER A 66 -8.05 2.20 0.74
CA SER A 66 -6.91 2.94 1.31
C SER A 66 -5.77 2.04 1.83
N ILE A 67 -4.54 2.57 1.83
CA ILE A 67 -3.36 1.95 2.45
C ILE A 67 -2.75 2.91 3.47
N THR A 68 -2.50 2.43 4.68
CA THR A 68 -1.91 3.22 5.77
C THR A 68 -0.69 2.53 6.37
N LEU A 69 0.38 3.28 6.66
CA LEU A 69 1.56 2.76 7.33
C LEU A 69 1.29 2.59 8.83
N ALA A 70 1.65 1.44 9.41
CA ALA A 70 1.39 1.14 10.81
C ALA A 70 2.10 2.11 11.80
N ASN A 71 3.22 2.70 11.38
CA ASN A 71 3.95 3.70 12.18
C ASN A 71 3.35 5.12 12.08
N SER A 72 2.41 5.36 11.16
CA SER A 72 1.71 6.64 11.03
C SER A 72 0.49 6.74 11.95
N ILE A 73 0.20 5.70 12.75
CA ILE A 73 -0.68 5.81 13.91
C ILE A 73 0.07 6.60 14.98
N ILE A 74 0.03 7.93 14.87
CA ILE A 74 0.43 8.84 15.95
C ILE A 74 -0.45 8.46 17.15
N ASN A 75 0.16 7.92 18.19
CA ASN A 75 -0.52 7.71 19.46
C ASN A 75 -0.85 9.10 20.03
N PRO A 76 -2.13 9.52 20.12
CA PRO A 76 -2.48 10.85 20.65
C PRO A 76 -2.17 11.00 22.15
N ASN A 77 -1.74 9.92 22.83
CA ASN A 77 -1.47 9.87 24.26
C ASN A 77 0.02 9.70 24.64
N ARG A 78 0.96 10.16 23.81
CA ARG A 78 2.36 10.26 24.25
C ARG A 78 2.57 11.58 25.00
N ASN A 79 2.47 11.48 26.34
CA ASN A 79 2.72 12.46 27.42
C ASN A 79 3.38 13.80 27.05
#